data_AF-A0A2E8UEF4-F1
#
_entry.id   AF-A0A2E8UEF4-F1
#
_cell.length_a   1.000
_cell.length_b   1.000
_cell.length_c   1.000
_cell.angle_alpha   90.00
_cell.angle_beta   90.00
_cell.angle_gamma   90.00
#
_symmetry.space_group_name_H-M   'P 1'
#
loop_
_entity.id
_entity.type
_entity.pdbx_description
1 polymer ?
#
loop_
_entity_poly.entity_id
_entity_poly.type
_entity_poly.pdbx_seq_one_letter_code
_entity_poly.pdbx_strand_id
1 'polypeptide(L)'
;APKCMLNNPFKIFLSCFMGVLISCSVPANDQELINKLKSARSDLEYKILGPSDIPGFFELQIGNDSNFYVSSDGKFLLDGDVYLIGDGDFSNVKESKFSQVRKIAMSKINKDDLIIFRANNKTKAVISVFTDIDCGFCRKLHKEVPSLNASGVEVRYLAFPRAGLDSKSYQKALSAWCSDDPKESLTDYKNGDDKPFLECGTNAVAEQYRLGLELGISGTPAIILEDGSLVPGYRTAEALTKIMGLKS
;
A
#
# COMPACT_ATOMS: atom_id res chain seq x y z
N ALA A 1 -79.50 -4.43 -42.12
CA ALA A 1 -80.10 -3.20 -42.71
C ALA A 1 -81.18 -2.66 -41.76
N PRO A 2 -81.37 -1.34 -41.58
CA PRO A 2 -80.53 -0.23 -42.03
C PRO A 2 -80.38 0.98 -41.03
N LYS A 3 -79.58 1.97 -41.48
CA LYS A 3 -79.52 3.42 -41.15
C LYS A 3 -78.94 3.84 -39.77
N CYS A 4 -78.17 4.93 -39.63
CA CYS A 4 -77.81 6.04 -40.51
C CYS A 4 -76.51 6.72 -40.03
N MET A 5 -75.88 7.45 -40.96
CA MET A 5 -74.66 8.27 -40.84
C MET A 5 -74.76 9.43 -39.81
N LEU A 6 -73.62 9.88 -39.28
CA LEU A 6 -73.23 11.31 -39.23
C LEU A 6 -71.77 11.54 -38.72
N ASN A 7 -71.19 12.60 -39.28
CA ASN A 7 -69.82 13.15 -39.28
C ASN A 7 -69.12 13.48 -37.94
N ASN A 8 -67.78 13.25 -37.92
CA ASN A 8 -66.64 14.18 -37.60
C ASN A 8 -66.58 14.93 -36.23
N PRO A 9 -65.43 15.48 -35.77
CA PRO A 9 -64.01 15.09 -35.85
C PRO A 9 -63.38 14.81 -34.46
N PHE A 10 -62.16 14.28 -34.53
CA PHE A 10 -61.23 13.89 -33.46
C PHE A 10 -60.93 15.00 -32.43
N LYS A 11 -61.03 14.67 -31.14
CA LYS A 11 -60.62 15.53 -30.02
C LYS A 11 -59.10 15.50 -29.83
N ILE A 12 -58.52 16.69 -29.72
CA ILE A 12 -57.11 16.95 -29.36
C ILE A 12 -56.89 16.59 -27.89
N PHE A 13 -55.95 15.69 -27.60
CA PHE A 13 -55.41 15.47 -26.25
C PHE A 13 -53.95 15.93 -26.24
N LEU A 14 -53.68 17.01 -25.51
CA LEU A 14 -52.36 17.58 -25.29
C LEU A 14 -51.74 16.87 -24.08
N SER A 15 -50.84 15.91 -24.31
CA SER A 15 -50.06 15.25 -23.25
C SER A 15 -48.69 15.90 -23.14
N CYS A 16 -48.43 16.54 -22.00
CA CYS A 16 -47.18 17.22 -21.68
C CYS A 16 -46.11 16.18 -21.31
N PHE A 17 -45.19 15.91 -22.22
CA PHE A 17 -44.05 15.02 -21.98
C PHE A 17 -42.98 15.80 -21.20
N MET A 18 -42.97 15.62 -19.88
CA MET A 18 -41.92 16.15 -19.01
C MET A 18 -40.64 15.35 -19.24
N GLY A 19 -39.76 15.87 -20.09
CA GLY A 19 -38.45 15.26 -20.37
C GLY A 19 -37.55 15.34 -19.14
N VAL A 20 -37.38 14.22 -18.43
CA VAL A 20 -36.36 14.06 -17.41
C VAL A 20 -35.01 13.96 -18.13
N LEU A 21 -34.22 15.03 -18.06
CA LEU A 21 -32.82 15.02 -18.47
C LEU A 21 -32.03 14.19 -17.45
N ILE A 22 -31.88 12.90 -17.72
CA ILE A 22 -30.89 12.06 -17.05
C ILE A 22 -29.53 12.51 -17.61
N SER A 23 -28.82 13.35 -16.87
CA SER A 23 -27.41 13.62 -17.12
C SER A 23 -26.61 12.35 -16.84
N CYS A 24 -26.46 11.50 -17.85
CA CYS A 24 -25.40 10.51 -17.86
C CYS A 24 -24.07 11.26 -17.91
N SER A 25 -23.36 11.31 -16.79
CA SER A 25 -21.95 11.67 -16.75
C SER A 25 -21.21 10.70 -17.66
N VAL A 26 -20.90 11.11 -18.88
CA VAL A 26 -20.03 10.35 -19.78
C VAL A 26 -18.70 10.19 -19.06
N PRO A 27 -18.14 8.98 -18.89
CA PRO A 27 -16.78 8.84 -18.42
C PRO A 27 -15.89 9.56 -19.44
N ALA A 28 -15.23 10.63 -19.01
CA ALA A 28 -14.20 11.27 -19.82
C ALA A 28 -13.24 10.17 -20.26
N ASN A 29 -13.04 10.02 -21.57
CA ASN A 29 -12.08 9.05 -22.07
C ASN A 29 -10.72 9.43 -21.46
N ASP A 30 -10.07 8.55 -20.71
CA ASP A 30 -8.80 8.81 -20.02
C ASP A 30 -7.79 9.52 -20.94
N GLN A 31 -7.82 9.18 -22.24
CA GLN A 31 -7.00 9.80 -23.27
C GLN A 31 -7.28 11.29 -23.48
N GLU A 32 -8.54 11.72 -23.44
CA GLU A 32 -8.93 13.14 -23.53
C GLU A 32 -8.38 13.92 -22.33
N LEU A 33 -8.49 13.35 -21.13
CA LEU A 33 -8.02 13.95 -19.90
C LEU A 33 -6.48 14.07 -19.90
N ILE A 34 -5.78 13.00 -20.31
CA ILE A 34 -4.33 13.01 -20.49
C ILE A 34 -3.90 14.03 -21.55
N ASN A 35 -4.60 14.11 -22.69
CA ASN A 35 -4.29 15.09 -23.74
C ASN A 35 -4.43 16.52 -23.22
N LYS A 36 -5.45 16.80 -22.40
CA LYS A 36 -5.65 18.10 -21.77
C LYS A 36 -4.55 18.43 -20.75
N LEU A 37 -4.11 17.46 -19.95
CA LEU A 37 -2.97 17.66 -19.04
C LEU A 37 -1.68 17.94 -19.81
N LYS A 38 -1.41 17.17 -20.87
CA LYS A 38 -0.24 17.34 -21.74
C LYS A 38 -0.23 18.65 -22.52
N SER A 39 -1.39 19.23 -22.83
CA SER A 39 -1.44 20.55 -23.48
C SER A 39 -0.96 21.68 -22.55
N ALA A 40 -1.08 21.50 -21.24
CA ALA A 40 -0.55 22.43 -20.24
C ALA A 40 0.92 22.12 -19.90
N ARG A 41 1.28 20.85 -19.73
CA ARG A 41 2.62 20.38 -19.33
C ARG A 41 2.97 19.07 -20.03
N SER A 42 3.52 19.16 -21.23
CA SER A 42 3.87 17.99 -22.05
C SER A 42 5.12 17.26 -21.58
N ASP A 43 5.91 17.88 -20.70
CA ASP A 43 7.14 17.34 -20.11
C ASP A 43 6.89 16.28 -19.04
N LEU A 44 5.64 16.15 -18.56
CA LEU A 44 5.25 15.22 -17.50
C LEU A 44 4.59 13.96 -18.09
N GLU A 45 4.83 12.82 -17.43
CA GLU A 45 4.17 11.56 -17.75
C GLU A 45 2.92 11.39 -16.88
N TYR A 46 1.75 11.21 -17.49
CA TYR A 46 0.47 11.10 -16.80
C TYR A 46 -0.13 9.71 -16.99
N LYS A 47 -0.74 9.18 -15.94
CA LYS A 47 -1.56 7.96 -15.98
C LYS A 47 -2.78 8.12 -15.10
N ILE A 48 -3.97 7.93 -15.67
CA ILE A 48 -5.21 7.83 -14.89
C ILE A 48 -5.23 6.46 -14.21
N LEU A 49 -5.34 6.43 -12.89
CA LEU A 49 -5.37 5.20 -12.10
C LEU A 49 -6.80 4.64 -11.96
N GLY A 50 -7.80 5.51 -12.07
CA GLY A 50 -9.21 5.17 -11.99
C GLY A 50 -10.04 6.25 -11.30
N PRO A 51 -11.34 6.00 -11.05
CA PRO A 51 -12.18 6.92 -10.30
C PRO A 51 -11.66 7.10 -8.86
N SER A 52 -11.74 8.32 -8.35
CA SER A 52 -11.44 8.59 -6.93
C SER A 52 -12.71 8.51 -6.07
N ASP A 53 -12.52 8.41 -4.76
CA ASP A 53 -13.63 8.49 -3.79
C ASP A 53 -14.16 9.93 -3.63
N ILE A 54 -13.49 10.94 -4.21
CA ILE A 54 -14.01 12.30 -4.34
C ILE A 54 -14.90 12.37 -5.60
N PRO A 55 -16.21 12.67 -5.46
CA PRO A 55 -17.10 12.77 -6.62
C PRO A 55 -16.59 13.77 -7.66
N GLY A 56 -16.52 13.33 -8.92
CA GLY A 56 -16.07 14.15 -10.03
C GLY A 56 -14.55 14.28 -10.16
N PHE A 57 -13.77 13.51 -9.42
CA PHE A 57 -12.31 13.43 -9.57
C PHE A 57 -11.84 12.00 -9.89
N PHE A 58 -10.73 11.91 -10.59
CA PHE A 58 -9.99 10.69 -10.89
C PHE A 58 -8.65 10.70 -10.15
N GLU A 59 -8.19 9.52 -9.72
CA GLU A 59 -6.83 9.33 -9.22
C GLU A 59 -5.86 9.44 -10.39
N LEU A 60 -4.82 10.27 -10.21
CA LEU A 60 -3.81 10.60 -11.21
C LEU A 60 -2.43 10.24 -10.69
N GLN A 61 -1.63 9.61 -11.55
CA GLN A 61 -0.21 9.43 -11.38
C GLN A 61 0.55 10.37 -12.31
N ILE A 62 1.56 11.05 -11.76
CA ILE A 62 2.52 11.89 -12.48
C ILE A 62 3.93 11.32 -12.26
N GLY A 63 4.56 10.81 -13.32
CA GLY A 63 5.78 10.02 -13.22
C GLY A 63 5.58 8.81 -12.29
N ASN A 64 6.34 8.75 -11.20
CA ASN A 64 6.21 7.69 -10.19
C ASN A 64 5.30 8.07 -9.00
N ASP A 65 4.86 9.33 -8.91
CA ASP A 65 4.05 9.81 -7.80
C ASP A 65 2.55 9.70 -8.13
N SER A 66 1.81 9.10 -7.21
CA SER A 66 0.37 8.82 -7.32
C SER A 66 -0.45 9.63 -6.32
N ASN A 67 0.07 10.77 -5.86
CA ASN A 67 -0.58 11.65 -4.88
C ASN A 67 -1.45 12.75 -5.52
N PHE A 68 -1.84 12.57 -6.78
CA PHE A 68 -2.57 13.57 -7.54
C PHE A 68 -4.01 13.13 -7.83
N TYR A 69 -4.88 14.11 -7.97
CA TYR A 69 -6.24 13.93 -8.43
C TYR A 69 -6.54 14.95 -9.52
N VAL A 70 -7.36 14.58 -10.49
CA VAL A 70 -7.77 15.49 -11.56
C VAL A 70 -9.29 15.49 -11.68
N SER A 71 -9.90 16.67 -11.84
CA SER A 71 -11.33 16.76 -12.05
C SER A 71 -11.73 16.07 -13.36
N SER A 72 -12.95 15.56 -13.44
CA SER A 72 -13.46 14.84 -14.61
C SER A 72 -13.47 15.67 -15.89
N ASP A 73 -13.51 17.00 -15.75
CA ASP A 73 -13.40 17.95 -16.86
C ASP A 73 -11.96 18.42 -17.12
N GLY A 74 -10.98 17.92 -16.37
CA GLY A 74 -9.55 18.22 -16.50
C GLY A 74 -9.16 19.67 -16.23
N LYS A 75 -10.00 20.43 -15.51
CA LYS A 75 -9.71 21.84 -15.17
C LYS A 75 -8.97 22.02 -13.86
N PHE A 76 -9.11 21.09 -12.93
CA PHE A 76 -8.51 21.16 -11.60
C PHE A 76 -7.60 19.96 -11.37
N LEU A 77 -6.45 20.22 -10.79
CA LEU A 77 -5.51 19.22 -10.32
C LEU A 77 -5.31 19.47 -8.82
N LEU A 78 -5.46 18.42 -8.02
CA LEU A 78 -5.19 18.43 -6.60
C LEU A 78 -3.91 17.62 -6.35
N ASP A 79 -3.08 18.13 -5.46
CA ASP A 79 -1.88 17.47 -4.97
C ASP A 79 -2.05 17.32 -3.46
N GLY A 80 -2.05 16.09 -2.97
CA GLY A 80 -2.19 15.82 -1.55
C GLY A 80 -2.97 14.56 -1.23
N ASP A 81 -2.95 14.21 0.05
CA ASP A 81 -3.72 13.11 0.59
C ASP A 81 -5.21 13.45 0.73
N VAL A 82 -6.05 12.43 0.54
CA VAL A 82 -7.49 12.51 0.82
C VAL A 82 -7.79 11.67 2.05
N TYR A 83 -8.45 12.28 3.03
CA TYR A 83 -8.91 11.61 4.24
C TYR A 83 -10.42 11.52 4.24
N LEU A 84 -10.95 10.31 4.46
CA LEU A 84 -12.36 10.09 4.75
C LEU A 84 -12.60 10.46 6.22
N ILE A 85 -13.63 11.25 6.46
CA ILE A 85 -14.08 11.61 7.81
C ILE A 85 -15.05 10.52 8.29
N GLY A 86 -14.63 9.77 9.31
CA GLY A 86 -15.47 8.78 9.98
C GLY A 86 -16.02 9.30 11.30
N ASP A 87 -16.68 8.42 12.05
CA ASP A 87 -17.19 8.72 13.40
C ASP A 87 -16.03 8.80 14.40
N GLY A 88 -15.42 9.99 14.51
CA GLY A 88 -14.39 10.30 15.51
C GLY A 88 -12.95 10.07 15.06
N ASP A 89 -12.70 9.73 13.79
CA ASP A 89 -11.35 9.58 13.23
C ASP A 89 -11.31 9.97 11.74
N PHE A 90 -10.09 10.12 11.20
CA PHE A 90 -9.82 10.36 9.79
C PHE A 90 -9.01 9.20 9.20
N SER A 91 -9.49 8.59 8.13
CA SER A 91 -8.75 7.53 7.43
C SER A 91 -8.25 8.01 6.08
N ASN A 92 -6.94 7.93 5.85
CA ASN A 92 -6.39 8.19 4.51
C ASN A 92 -6.95 7.16 3.51
N VAL A 93 -7.59 7.64 2.46
CA VAL A 93 -8.31 6.84 1.46
C VAL A 93 -7.35 5.93 0.70
N LYS A 94 -6.21 6.49 0.27
CA LYS A 94 -5.19 5.74 -0.46
C LYS A 94 -4.55 4.69 0.43
N GLU A 95 -4.14 5.07 1.65
CA GLU A 95 -3.56 4.13 2.62
C GLU A 95 -4.51 2.98 2.95
N SER A 96 -5.82 3.24 3.01
CA SER A 96 -6.84 2.20 3.26
C SER A 96 -6.93 1.17 2.13
N LYS A 97 -6.72 1.58 0.87
CA LYS A 97 -6.61 0.65 -0.27
C LYS A 97 -5.30 -0.16 -0.19
N PHE A 98 -4.19 0.51 0.10
CA PHE A 98 -2.88 -0.13 0.18
C PHE A 98 -2.72 -1.06 1.39
N SER A 99 -3.34 -0.76 2.53
CA SER A 99 -3.28 -1.60 3.71
C SER A 99 -3.90 -2.97 3.44
N GLN A 100 -5.06 -3.01 2.77
CA GLN A 100 -5.68 -4.28 2.40
C GLN A 100 -4.82 -5.08 1.41
N VAL A 101 -4.18 -4.42 0.44
CA VAL A 101 -3.23 -5.08 -0.49
C VAL A 101 -2.04 -5.66 0.28
N ARG A 102 -1.43 -4.89 1.18
CA ARG A 102 -0.32 -5.35 2.03
C ARG A 102 -0.73 -6.50 2.94
N LYS A 103 -1.91 -6.43 3.57
CA LYS A 103 -2.45 -7.50 4.41
C LYS A 103 -2.59 -8.81 3.64
N ILE A 104 -3.18 -8.75 2.44
CA ILE A 104 -3.33 -9.92 1.57
C ILE A 104 -1.95 -10.45 1.16
N ALA A 105 -1.03 -9.58 0.76
CA ALA A 105 0.32 -9.98 0.39
C ALA A 105 1.06 -10.67 1.54
N MET A 106 1.03 -10.09 2.75
CA MET A 106 1.64 -10.67 3.95
C MET A 106 1.03 -12.03 4.33
N SER A 107 -0.27 -12.23 4.08
CA SER A 107 -0.94 -13.51 4.36
C SER A 107 -0.51 -14.65 3.44
N LYS A 108 0.08 -14.35 2.28
CA LYS A 108 0.53 -15.34 1.28
C LYS A 108 1.98 -15.76 1.47
N ILE A 109 2.73 -15.10 2.35
CA ILE A 109 4.15 -15.39 2.55
C ILE A 109 4.31 -16.70 3.32
N ASN A 110 5.16 -17.59 2.82
CA ASN A 110 5.55 -18.76 3.57
C ASN A 110 6.37 -18.36 4.79
N LYS A 111 5.98 -18.84 5.97
CA LYS A 111 6.66 -18.50 7.23
C LYS A 111 8.09 -19.03 7.29
N ASP A 112 8.39 -20.09 6.55
CA ASP A 112 9.74 -20.68 6.50
C ASP A 112 10.74 -19.77 5.76
N ASP A 113 10.23 -18.85 4.92
CA ASP A 113 11.05 -17.83 4.27
C ASP A 113 11.30 -16.63 5.19
N LEU A 114 10.72 -16.57 6.40
CA LEU A 114 10.84 -15.44 7.31
C LEU A 114 11.80 -15.73 8.45
N ILE A 115 12.56 -14.73 8.88
CA ILE A 115 13.26 -14.79 10.18
C ILE A 115 12.32 -14.26 11.26
N ILE A 116 11.75 -15.18 12.06
CA ILE A 116 10.70 -14.87 13.05
C ILE A 116 11.26 -14.84 14.47
N PHE A 117 11.17 -13.67 15.10
CA PHE A 117 11.41 -13.46 16.53
C PHE A 117 10.07 -13.50 17.26
N ARG A 118 9.77 -14.66 17.84
CA ARG A 118 8.50 -14.94 18.53
C ARG A 118 8.35 -14.10 19.80
N ALA A 119 7.10 -13.77 20.14
CA ALA A 119 6.77 -13.23 21.45
C ALA A 119 7.23 -14.19 22.56
N ASN A 120 7.69 -13.64 23.69
CA ASN A 120 8.14 -14.45 24.83
C ASN A 120 6.98 -15.20 25.50
N ASN A 121 5.79 -14.61 25.44
CA ASN A 121 4.55 -15.12 26.00
C ASN A 121 3.51 -15.29 24.89
N LYS A 122 2.22 -15.32 25.23
CA LYS A 122 1.12 -15.29 24.26
C LYS A 122 1.31 -14.13 23.27
N THR A 123 1.34 -14.44 21.97
CA THR A 123 1.34 -13.44 20.90
C THR A 123 0.07 -12.60 20.98
N LYS A 124 0.24 -11.30 21.18
CA LYS A 124 -0.82 -10.28 21.23
C LYS A 124 -0.92 -9.49 19.94
N ALA A 125 0.19 -9.37 19.22
CA ALA A 125 0.27 -8.70 17.92
C ALA A 125 1.41 -9.29 17.08
N VAL A 126 1.34 -9.12 15.76
CA VAL A 126 2.37 -9.52 14.81
C VAL A 126 2.75 -8.32 13.95
N ILE A 127 4.05 -8.11 13.74
CA ILE A 127 4.53 -7.12 12.76
C ILE A 127 5.42 -7.79 11.73
N SER A 128 5.26 -7.40 10.46
CA SER A 128 6.15 -7.76 9.36
C SER A 128 7.07 -6.59 9.06
N VAL A 129 8.39 -6.82 9.06
CA VAL A 129 9.38 -5.76 8.97
C VAL A 129 10.30 -6.00 7.79
N PHE A 130 10.20 -5.16 6.76
CA PHE A 130 11.22 -5.07 5.72
C PHE A 130 12.47 -4.42 6.30
N THR A 131 13.57 -5.16 6.32
CA THR A 131 14.81 -4.77 6.98
C THR A 131 16.01 -4.89 6.04
N ASP A 132 16.96 -3.97 6.25
CA ASP A 132 18.29 -3.99 5.65
C ASP A 132 19.32 -4.20 6.76
N ILE A 133 20.32 -5.06 6.54
CA ILE A 133 21.39 -5.32 7.53
C ILE A 133 22.29 -4.10 7.72
N ASP A 134 22.56 -3.34 6.67
CA ASP A 134 23.45 -2.18 6.70
C ASP A 134 22.70 -0.87 7.04
N CYS A 135 21.40 -0.93 7.30
CA CYS A 135 20.63 0.21 7.80
C CYS A 135 20.78 0.39 9.32
N GLY A 136 21.32 1.53 9.74
CA GLY A 136 21.48 1.88 11.17
C GLY A 136 20.16 1.87 11.96
N PHE A 137 19.06 2.34 11.38
CA PHE A 137 17.74 2.29 12.03
C PHE A 137 17.15 0.88 12.09
N CYS A 138 17.47 0.01 11.13
CA CYS A 138 17.12 -1.42 11.20
C CYS A 138 17.89 -2.14 12.32
N ARG A 139 19.14 -1.76 12.56
CA ARG A 139 19.92 -2.26 13.71
C ARG A 139 19.35 -1.73 15.02
N LYS A 140 18.96 -0.45 15.06
CA LYS A 140 18.29 0.15 16.22
C LYS A 140 16.97 -0.56 16.53
N LEU A 141 16.10 -0.77 15.55
CA LEU A 141 14.85 -1.54 15.72
C LEU A 141 15.12 -2.95 16.22
N HIS A 142 16.17 -3.60 15.72
CA HIS A 142 16.52 -4.94 16.15
C HIS A 142 16.88 -5.03 17.64
N LYS A 143 17.53 -3.99 18.19
CA LYS A 143 17.79 -3.88 19.63
C LYS A 143 16.52 -3.72 20.47
N GLU A 144 15.42 -3.27 19.87
CA GLU A 144 14.09 -3.17 20.52
C GLU A 144 13.34 -4.51 20.52
N VAL A 145 13.72 -5.47 19.68
CA VAL A 145 13.00 -6.74 19.50
C VAL A 145 12.79 -7.51 20.80
N PRO A 146 13.78 -7.63 21.71
CA PRO A 146 13.56 -8.26 23.01
C PRO A 146 12.44 -7.60 23.83
N SER A 147 12.35 -6.26 23.79
CA SER A 147 11.29 -5.51 24.48
C SER A 147 9.93 -5.73 23.81
N LEU A 148 9.87 -5.70 22.48
CA LEU A 148 8.67 -6.04 21.70
C LEU A 148 8.19 -7.46 22.02
N ASN A 149 9.09 -8.44 22.02
CA ASN A 149 8.76 -9.83 22.34
C ASN A 149 8.26 -10.00 23.78
N ALA A 150 8.84 -9.28 24.74
CA ALA A 150 8.37 -9.26 26.12
C ALA A 150 6.95 -8.68 26.25
N SER A 151 6.62 -7.66 25.45
CA SER A 151 5.27 -7.07 25.37
C SER A 151 4.25 -7.94 24.63
N GLY A 152 4.65 -9.08 24.07
CA GLY A 152 3.77 -10.00 23.36
C GLY A 152 3.73 -9.79 21.84
N VAL A 153 4.67 -9.06 21.27
CA VAL A 153 4.75 -8.80 19.82
C VAL A 153 5.66 -9.82 19.15
N GLU A 154 5.18 -10.48 18.11
CA GLU A 154 6.02 -11.29 17.21
C GLU A 154 6.55 -10.43 16.06
N VAL A 155 7.86 -10.46 15.83
CA VAL A 155 8.52 -9.68 14.78
C VAL A 155 8.96 -10.63 13.68
N ARG A 156 8.42 -10.44 12.47
CA ARG A 156 8.76 -11.24 11.28
C ARG A 156 9.59 -10.39 10.34
N TYR A 157 10.84 -10.74 10.10
CA TYR A 157 11.69 -10.00 9.18
C TYR A 157 11.57 -10.51 7.74
N LEU A 158 11.56 -9.55 6.82
CA LEU A 158 11.73 -9.73 5.39
C LEU A 158 12.95 -8.94 4.94
N ALA A 159 13.76 -9.50 4.08
CA ALA A 159 14.95 -8.82 3.58
C ALA A 159 14.59 -7.74 2.56
N PHE A 160 15.22 -6.57 2.69
CA PHE A 160 15.11 -5.46 1.76
C PHE A 160 16.46 -4.75 1.65
N PRO A 161 17.45 -5.33 0.94
CA PRO A 161 18.75 -4.69 0.72
C PRO A 161 18.56 -3.45 -0.15
N ARG A 162 18.62 -2.24 0.43
CA ARG A 162 18.28 -0.99 -0.29
C ARG A 162 19.25 -0.67 -1.43
N ALA A 163 20.46 -1.23 -1.38
CA ALA A 163 21.46 -1.11 -2.44
C ALA A 163 21.24 -2.11 -3.59
N GLY A 164 20.16 -2.89 -3.56
CA GLY A 164 19.80 -3.85 -4.60
C GLY A 164 20.41 -5.25 -4.40
N LEU A 165 20.11 -6.15 -5.33
CA LEU A 165 20.47 -7.57 -5.27
C LEU A 165 21.96 -7.84 -5.57
N ASP A 166 22.67 -6.89 -6.16
CA ASP A 166 24.12 -7.03 -6.43
C ASP A 166 25.00 -6.48 -5.28
N SER A 167 24.38 -6.14 -4.14
CA SER A 167 25.06 -5.47 -3.04
C SER A 167 25.64 -6.41 -1.99
N LYS A 168 26.65 -5.95 -1.25
CA LYS A 168 27.13 -6.65 -0.04
C LYS A 168 26.03 -6.84 1.01
N SER A 169 25.09 -5.90 1.10
CA SER A 169 23.95 -6.07 2.01
C SER A 169 23.06 -7.24 1.60
N TYR A 170 22.89 -7.47 0.30
CA TYR A 170 22.18 -8.65 -0.20
C TYR A 170 22.92 -9.93 0.18
N GLN A 171 24.24 -9.99 -0.01
CA GLN A 171 25.04 -11.17 0.35
C GLN A 171 24.97 -11.48 1.86
N LYS A 172 25.04 -10.46 2.73
CA LYS A 172 24.84 -10.63 4.18
C LYS A 172 23.43 -11.14 4.49
N ALA A 173 22.40 -10.60 3.84
CA ALA A 173 21.02 -11.04 4.06
C ALA A 173 20.82 -12.47 3.60
N LEU A 174 21.34 -12.85 2.43
CA LEU A 174 21.36 -14.23 1.95
C LEU A 174 22.04 -15.14 2.95
N SER A 175 23.21 -14.75 3.47
CA SER A 175 23.96 -15.52 4.45
C SER A 175 23.17 -15.75 5.74
N ALA A 176 22.47 -14.72 6.23
CA ALA A 176 21.60 -14.85 7.39
C ALA A 176 20.43 -15.80 7.14
N TRP A 177 19.77 -15.69 5.98
CA TRP A 177 18.65 -16.56 5.60
C TRP A 177 19.06 -18.01 5.32
N CYS A 178 20.29 -18.23 4.88
CA CYS A 178 20.85 -19.55 4.60
C CYS A 178 21.46 -20.23 5.84
N SER A 179 21.57 -19.53 6.97
CA SER A 179 22.26 -20.06 8.16
C SER A 179 21.47 -21.16 8.86
N ASP A 180 22.16 -22.07 9.54
CA ASP A 180 21.54 -23.08 10.41
C ASP A 180 20.73 -22.45 11.56
N ASP A 181 21.14 -21.27 12.05
CA ASP A 181 20.33 -20.42 12.93
C ASP A 181 20.19 -19.02 12.32
N PRO A 182 19.13 -18.79 11.51
CA PRO A 182 18.91 -17.50 10.87
C PRO A 182 18.72 -16.34 11.87
N LYS A 183 18.18 -16.60 13.07
CA LYS A 183 17.95 -15.53 14.06
C LYS A 183 19.27 -15.07 14.66
N GLU A 184 20.13 -16.01 15.06
CA GLU A 184 21.46 -15.70 15.56
C GLU A 184 22.29 -15.01 14.47
N SER A 185 22.33 -15.58 13.26
CA SER A 185 23.07 -15.00 12.14
C SER A 185 22.62 -13.58 11.79
N LEU A 186 21.31 -13.32 11.72
CA LEU A 186 20.79 -11.98 11.51
C LEU A 186 21.19 -11.01 12.63
N THR A 187 21.18 -11.48 13.88
CA THR A 187 21.55 -10.69 15.05
C THR A 187 23.02 -10.27 14.97
N ASP A 188 23.91 -11.21 14.68
CA ASP A 188 25.36 -10.98 14.55
C ASP A 188 25.68 -9.97 13.45
N TYR A 189 25.12 -10.16 12.25
CA TYR A 189 25.30 -9.21 11.15
C TYR A 189 24.81 -7.79 11.51
N LYS A 190 23.68 -7.69 12.23
CA LYS A 190 23.14 -6.41 12.71
C LYS A 190 23.94 -5.81 13.87
N ASN A 191 24.67 -6.61 14.64
CA ASN A 191 25.64 -6.13 15.62
C ASN A 191 26.94 -5.66 14.97
N GLY A 192 27.20 -6.08 13.74
CA GLY A 192 28.39 -5.70 12.98
C GLY A 192 29.50 -6.74 13.06
N ASP A 193 29.17 -7.96 13.45
CA ASP A 193 30.13 -9.05 13.49
C ASP A 193 30.49 -9.46 12.06
N ASP A 194 31.78 -9.66 11.83
CA ASP A 194 32.28 -10.17 10.56
C ASP A 194 32.05 -11.69 10.51
N LYS A 195 31.11 -12.10 9.65
CA LYS A 195 30.80 -13.50 9.38
C LYS A 195 31.08 -13.81 7.90
N PRO A 196 31.64 -15.00 7.59
CA PRO A 196 31.79 -15.44 6.21
C PRO A 196 30.44 -15.40 5.47
N PHE A 197 30.48 -15.10 4.17
CA PHE A 197 29.28 -15.23 3.37
C PHE A 197 28.95 -16.69 3.12
N LEU A 198 27.67 -17.02 3.22
CA LEU A 198 27.13 -18.31 2.85
C LEU A 198 26.40 -18.17 1.51
N GLU A 199 26.47 -19.23 0.72
CA GLU A 199 25.69 -19.37 -0.50
C GLU A 199 24.73 -20.56 -0.32
N CYS A 200 23.45 -20.33 -0.58
CA CYS A 200 22.48 -21.42 -0.67
C CYS A 200 21.46 -21.12 -1.78
N GLY A 201 20.75 -22.15 -2.24
CA GLY A 201 19.77 -22.04 -3.33
C GLY A 201 18.47 -21.33 -2.96
N THR A 202 18.41 -20.58 -1.85
CA THR A 202 17.19 -19.85 -1.47
C THR A 202 16.99 -18.62 -2.35
N ASN A 203 15.76 -18.43 -2.81
CA ASN A 203 15.35 -17.22 -3.52
C ASN A 203 14.61 -16.22 -2.61
N ALA A 204 14.41 -16.57 -1.33
CA ALA A 204 13.59 -15.81 -0.39
C ALA A 204 13.99 -14.33 -0.31
N VAL A 205 15.29 -14.03 -0.23
CA VAL A 205 15.79 -12.64 -0.13
C VAL A 205 15.44 -11.83 -1.38
N ALA A 206 15.57 -12.42 -2.57
CA ALA A 206 15.28 -11.73 -3.82
C ALA A 206 13.76 -11.54 -4.03
N GLU A 207 12.96 -12.53 -3.65
CA GLU A 207 11.49 -12.46 -3.70
C GLU A 207 10.94 -11.44 -2.70
N GLN A 208 11.47 -11.40 -1.48
CA GLN A 208 11.11 -10.40 -0.46
C GLN A 208 11.47 -8.99 -0.90
N TYR A 209 12.65 -8.79 -1.48
CA TYR A 209 13.04 -7.50 -2.02
C TYR A 209 12.04 -7.01 -3.09
N ARG A 210 11.69 -7.86 -4.06
CA ARG A 210 10.71 -7.54 -5.11
C ARG A 210 9.33 -7.26 -4.52
N LEU A 211 8.87 -8.09 -3.58
CA LEU A 211 7.61 -7.88 -2.89
C LEU A 211 7.57 -6.52 -2.17
N GLY A 212 8.66 -6.13 -1.50
CA GLY A 212 8.74 -4.82 -0.88
C GLY A 212 8.56 -3.68 -1.88
N LEU A 213 9.19 -3.77 -3.06
CA LEU A 213 9.03 -2.78 -4.13
C LEU A 213 7.58 -2.69 -4.62
N GLU A 214 6.93 -3.85 -4.85
CA GLU A 214 5.53 -3.92 -5.27
C GLU A 214 4.58 -3.32 -4.22
N LEU A 215 4.89 -3.46 -2.94
CA LEU A 215 4.10 -2.92 -1.82
C LEU A 215 4.41 -1.45 -1.50
N GLY A 216 5.22 -0.77 -2.32
CA GLY A 216 5.55 0.64 -2.16
C GLY A 216 6.57 0.93 -1.06
N ILE A 217 7.37 -0.06 -0.65
CA ILE A 217 8.44 0.14 0.33
C ILE A 217 9.60 0.87 -0.35
N SER A 218 9.88 2.09 0.13
CA SER A 218 10.94 2.96 -0.39
C SER A 218 12.12 3.12 0.58
N GLY A 219 12.02 2.57 1.78
CA GLY A 219 13.05 2.69 2.81
C GLY A 219 12.89 1.67 3.93
N THR A 220 13.93 1.53 4.76
CA THR A 220 13.97 0.56 5.86
C THR A 220 14.38 1.23 7.19
N PRO A 221 13.88 0.73 8.33
CA PRO A 221 12.89 -0.33 8.45
C PRO A 221 11.51 0.16 7.98
N ALA A 222 10.74 -0.73 7.35
CA ALA A 222 9.34 -0.49 7.05
C ALA A 222 8.50 -1.58 7.72
N ILE A 223 7.54 -1.17 8.53
CA ILE A 223 6.81 -2.05 9.45
C ILE A 223 5.36 -2.13 8.96
N ILE A 224 4.90 -3.33 8.63
CA ILE A 224 3.51 -3.61 8.26
C ILE A 224 2.84 -4.27 9.47
N LEU A 225 1.74 -3.69 9.93
CA LEU A 225 0.92 -4.22 11.02
C LEU A 225 -0.03 -5.32 10.53
N GLU A 226 -0.72 -6.03 11.43
CA GLU A 226 -1.63 -7.14 11.06
C GLU A 226 -2.81 -6.74 10.18
N ASP A 227 -3.25 -5.48 10.30
CA ASP A 227 -4.29 -4.89 9.45
C ASP A 227 -3.75 -4.45 8.07
N GLY A 228 -2.43 -4.52 7.86
CA GLY A 228 -1.74 -4.10 6.64
C GLY A 228 -1.29 -2.64 6.62
N SER A 229 -1.60 -1.87 7.67
CA SER A 229 -1.16 -0.48 7.81
C SER A 229 0.37 -0.40 7.80
N LEU A 230 0.91 0.59 7.09
CA LEU A 230 2.36 0.81 6.99
C LEU A 230 2.81 1.87 8.02
N VAL A 231 3.74 1.48 8.90
CA VAL A 231 4.48 2.39 9.76
C VAL A 231 5.88 2.60 9.15
N PRO A 232 6.14 3.75 8.51
CA PRO A 232 7.41 4.01 7.87
C PRO A 232 8.50 4.38 8.89
N GLY A 233 9.68 3.78 8.71
CA GLY A 233 10.86 4.07 9.49
C GLY A 233 10.86 3.44 10.88
N TYR A 234 11.91 3.74 11.64
CA TYR A 234 12.07 3.25 13.00
C TYR A 234 11.05 3.89 13.96
N ARG A 235 10.57 3.08 14.91
CA ARG A 235 9.85 3.49 16.11
C ARG A 235 10.37 2.66 17.29
N THR A 236 10.31 3.21 18.49
CA THR A 236 10.66 2.49 19.73
C THR A 236 9.66 1.35 20.00
N ALA A 237 10.04 0.37 20.83
CA ALA A 237 9.10 -0.66 21.26
C ALA A 237 7.82 -0.06 21.86
N GLU A 238 7.95 0.93 22.74
CA GLU A 238 6.83 1.64 23.39
C GLU A 238 5.88 2.27 22.36
N ALA A 239 6.42 3.01 21.38
CA ALA A 239 5.61 3.66 20.36
C ALA A 239 4.85 2.63 19.50
N LEU A 240 5.51 1.53 19.13
CA LEU A 240 4.86 0.44 18.38
C LEU A 240 3.76 -0.23 19.19
N THR A 241 4.01 -0.55 20.47
CA THR A 241 2.97 -1.13 21.33
C THR A 241 1.77 -0.21 21.47
N LYS A 242 2.00 1.11 21.57
CA LYS A 242 0.93 2.10 21.63
C LYS A 242 0.13 2.16 20.33
N ILE A 243 0.80 2.15 19.17
CA ILE A 243 0.14 2.10 17.85
C ILE A 243 -0.74 0.85 17.73
N MET A 244 -0.27 -0.30 18.21
CA MET A 244 -1.01 -1.56 18.21
C MET A 244 -2.09 -1.66 19.31
N GLY A 245 -2.29 -0.60 20.12
CA GLY A 245 -3.27 -0.61 21.21
C GLY A 245 -2.91 -1.57 22.35
N LEU A 246 -1.66 -2.02 22.45
CA LEU A 246 -1.19 -2.86 23.54
C LEU A 246 -0.99 -1.98 24.78
N LYS A 247 -1.72 -2.26 25.85
CA LYS A 247 -1.51 -1.62 27.14
C LYS A 247 -0.10 -1.93 27.64
N SER A 248 0.63 -0.87 28.01
CA SER A 248 1.92 -0.93 28.70
C SER A 248 1.85 -1.80 29.95
#